data_AF-A0A2T9XWL6-F1
#
_entry.id   AF-A0A2T9XWL6-F1
#
_cell.length_a   1.000
_cell.length_b   1.000
_cell.length_c   1.000
_cell.angle_alpha   90.00
_cell.angle_beta   90.00
_cell.angle_gamma   90.00
#
_symmetry.space_group_name_H-M   'P 1'
#
loop_
_entity.id
_entity.type
_entity.pdbx_description
1 polymer ?
#
loop_
_entity_poly.entity_id
_entity_poly.type
_entity_poly.pdbx_seq_one_letter_code
_entity_poly.pdbx_strand_id
1 'polypeptide(L)'
;MTHLASDSPRACPVRSSPAISTQNSRGPTVWPVATTDVVSDAKTEAQRLLSVELQRWVHVAGVAEAAAVASRTVADGDTELLIAAAWLHDIGYSEQLRGTGFHPLDGARHLRAAGASDRLCRLVANHTSASVEADARGLARALAEEFPPEDSPTADALTYADLTTGAHGEPTTVEDRLADIYDRYPPGHVVHESIRRAEPDLIATVRRVEARLAAAQPR
;
A
#
# COMPACT_ATOMS: atom_id res chain seq x y z
N MET A 1 -6.39 90.18 -0.51
CA MET A 1 -7.56 89.45 -1.05
C MET A 1 -7.16 88.91 -2.40
N THR A 2 -6.32 87.87 -2.42
CA THR A 2 -6.65 86.46 -2.69
C THR A 2 -7.00 86.17 -4.15
N HIS A 3 -5.97 85.72 -4.86
CA HIS A 3 -5.99 85.07 -6.17
C HIS A 3 -6.67 83.70 -6.10
N LEU A 4 -7.49 83.39 -7.11
CA LEU A 4 -7.99 82.06 -7.44
C LEU A 4 -6.90 81.27 -8.18
N ALA A 5 -6.52 80.12 -7.64
CA ALA A 5 -5.73 79.11 -8.33
C ALA A 5 -6.45 77.76 -8.27
N SER A 6 -6.72 77.22 -9.45
CA SER A 6 -7.21 75.88 -9.74
C SER A 6 -6.20 74.85 -9.25
N ASP A 7 -6.63 73.88 -8.44
CA ASP A 7 -5.79 72.77 -8.01
C ASP A 7 -6.40 71.43 -8.43
N SER A 8 -5.57 70.63 -9.10
CA SER A 8 -5.88 69.33 -9.67
C SER A 8 -5.88 68.24 -8.59
N PRO A 9 -6.67 67.15 -8.72
CA PRO A 9 -6.59 66.05 -7.77
C PRO A 9 -5.30 65.25 -7.97
N ARG A 10 -4.49 65.19 -6.90
CA ARG A 10 -3.26 64.38 -6.80
C ARG A 10 -3.61 62.88 -6.79
N ALA A 11 -2.93 62.13 -7.65
CA ALA A 11 -2.95 60.67 -7.68
C ALA A 11 -2.31 60.07 -6.40
N CYS A 12 -2.95 59.04 -5.84
CA CYS A 12 -2.40 58.21 -4.78
C CYS A 12 -1.22 57.35 -5.30
N PRO A 13 -0.13 57.17 -4.53
CA PRO A 13 0.94 56.26 -4.92
C PRO A 13 0.51 54.81 -4.69
N VAL A 14 0.42 54.04 -5.76
CA VAL A 14 0.33 52.56 -5.70
C VAL A 14 1.65 52.03 -5.15
N ARG A 15 1.60 51.41 -3.96
CA ARG A 15 2.70 50.59 -3.44
C ARG A 15 2.80 49.33 -4.29
N SER A 16 3.95 49.15 -4.93
CA SER A 16 4.35 47.89 -5.56
C SER A 16 4.60 46.83 -4.48
N SER A 17 3.75 45.81 -4.42
CA SER A 17 3.98 44.58 -3.66
C SER A 17 5.10 43.76 -4.31
N PRO A 18 6.01 43.15 -3.54
CA PRO A 18 7.01 42.26 -4.12
C PRO A 18 6.33 40.99 -4.63
N ALA A 19 6.73 40.54 -5.82
CA ALA A 19 6.31 39.26 -6.37
C ALA A 19 6.73 38.15 -5.40
N ILE A 20 5.74 37.47 -4.80
CA ILE A 20 5.96 36.18 -4.15
C ILE A 20 6.31 35.21 -5.26
N SER A 21 7.59 34.88 -5.34
CA SER A 21 8.10 33.81 -6.18
C SER A 21 7.56 32.49 -5.62
N THR A 22 6.46 31.99 -6.19
CA THR A 22 5.97 30.64 -5.94
C THR A 22 6.83 29.63 -6.67
N GLN A 23 8.06 29.43 -6.19
CA GLN A 23 8.78 28.20 -6.47
C GLN A 23 8.21 27.11 -5.56
N ASN A 24 7.13 26.49 -6.01
CA ASN A 24 6.70 25.20 -5.49
C ASN A 24 6.56 24.23 -6.67
N SER A 25 7.70 23.80 -7.19
CA SER A 25 7.82 22.70 -8.14
C SER A 25 8.66 21.60 -7.51
N ARG A 26 8.12 20.98 -6.45
CA ARG A 26 8.55 19.62 -6.09
C ARG A 26 7.82 18.68 -7.04
N GLY A 27 8.54 18.09 -7.98
CA GLY A 27 8.04 16.95 -8.74
C GLY A 27 7.64 15.80 -7.80
N PRO A 28 6.91 14.78 -8.30
CA PRO A 28 6.51 13.65 -7.47
C PRO A 28 7.77 13.02 -6.88
N THR A 29 7.86 12.97 -5.55
CA THR A 29 8.94 12.29 -4.84
C THR A 29 8.82 10.81 -5.18
N VAL A 30 9.73 10.34 -6.03
CA VAL A 30 9.89 8.94 -6.41
C VAL A 30 10.37 8.20 -5.16
N TRP A 31 9.84 6.99 -4.91
CA TRP A 31 10.44 6.04 -3.96
C TRP A 31 11.97 6.10 -4.06
N PRO A 32 12.69 6.30 -2.96
CA PRO A 32 14.13 6.44 -3.05
C PRO A 32 14.74 5.14 -3.56
N VAL A 33 15.43 5.24 -4.71
CA VAL A 33 16.30 4.17 -5.18
C VAL A 33 17.42 4.03 -4.16
N ALA A 34 17.44 2.90 -3.46
CA ALA A 34 18.51 2.47 -2.56
C ALA A 34 18.80 3.40 -1.37
N THR A 35 17.93 3.44 -0.36
CA THR A 35 18.43 3.69 1.01
C THR A 35 18.90 2.38 1.65
N THR A 36 19.71 2.51 2.70
CA THR A 36 20.18 1.39 3.52
C THR A 36 19.06 0.77 4.38
N ASP A 37 17.84 1.32 4.38
CA ASP A 37 16.72 0.88 5.22
C ASP A 37 15.40 0.82 4.41
N VAL A 38 15.21 -0.30 3.73
CA VAL A 38 14.03 -0.57 2.88
C VAL A 38 12.71 -0.52 3.66
N VAL A 39 12.73 -0.83 4.96
CA VAL A 39 11.53 -0.85 5.81
C VAL A 39 11.10 0.58 6.14
N SER A 40 12.04 1.46 6.48
CA SER A 40 11.75 2.86 6.74
C SER A 40 11.23 3.59 5.51
N ASP A 41 11.80 3.30 4.33
CA ASP A 41 11.29 3.81 3.05
C ASP A 41 9.87 3.32 2.78
N ALA A 42 9.60 2.03 3.03
CA ALA A 42 8.28 1.41 2.88
C ALA A 42 7.22 2.11 3.69
N LYS A 43 7.52 2.31 4.97
CA LYS A 43 6.65 3.03 5.87
C LYS A 43 6.41 4.47 5.42
N THR A 44 7.46 5.17 4.99
CA THR A 44 7.37 6.58 4.56
C THR A 44 6.49 6.73 3.33
N GLU A 45 6.65 5.86 2.33
CA GLU A 45 5.83 5.92 1.12
C GLU A 45 4.38 5.50 1.39
N ALA A 46 4.17 4.44 2.16
CA ALA A 46 2.84 4.02 2.59
C ALA A 46 2.12 5.17 3.33
N GLN A 47 2.84 5.85 4.24
CA GLN A 47 2.30 7.02 4.93
C GLN A 47 1.94 8.15 3.96
N ARG A 48 2.82 8.46 3.00
CA ARG A 48 2.59 9.50 2.00
C ARG A 48 1.33 9.22 1.15
N LEU A 49 1.12 7.98 0.76
CA LEU A 49 0.04 7.58 -0.14
C LEU A 49 -1.29 7.30 0.56
N LEU A 50 -1.25 6.81 1.80
CA LEU A 50 -2.43 6.29 2.52
C LEU A 50 -2.87 7.14 3.71
N SER A 51 -2.09 8.13 4.16
CA SER A 51 -2.47 8.97 5.33
C SER A 51 -3.75 9.77 5.16
N VAL A 52 -4.22 9.96 3.91
CA VAL A 52 -5.53 10.56 3.62
C VAL A 52 -6.70 9.61 3.90
N GLU A 53 -6.48 8.29 3.87
CA GLU A 53 -7.43 7.24 4.23
C GLU A 53 -6.97 6.56 5.53
N LEU A 54 -7.27 7.20 6.67
CA LEU A 54 -6.75 6.78 7.99
C LEU A 54 -6.97 5.30 8.30
N GLN A 55 -8.10 4.72 7.90
CA GLN A 55 -8.39 3.31 8.13
C GLN A 55 -7.37 2.40 7.43
N ARG A 56 -7.03 2.69 6.17
CA ARG A 56 -6.03 1.94 5.41
C ARG A 56 -4.64 2.09 5.99
N TRP A 57 -4.27 3.33 6.35
CA TRP A 57 -2.98 3.59 7.00
C TRP A 57 -2.81 2.78 8.29
N VAL A 58 -3.84 2.74 9.14
CA VAL A 58 -3.81 1.97 10.38
C VAL A 58 -3.77 0.46 10.09
N HIS A 59 -4.53 -0.01 9.11
CA HIS A 59 -4.49 -1.40 8.67
C HIS A 59 -3.08 -1.83 8.23
N VAL A 60 -2.44 -1.12 7.29
CA VAL A 60 -1.09 -1.50 6.81
C VAL A 60 -0.03 -1.45 7.93
N ALA A 61 -0.21 -0.59 8.94
CA ALA A 61 0.64 -0.58 10.11
C ALA A 61 0.49 -1.86 10.95
N GLY A 62 -0.74 -2.31 11.19
CA GLY A 62 -1.00 -3.60 11.85
C GLY A 62 -0.44 -4.79 11.05
N VAL A 63 -0.58 -4.76 9.71
CA VAL A 63 -0.03 -5.80 8.83
C VAL A 63 1.50 -5.84 8.92
N ALA A 64 2.16 -4.68 8.99
CA ALA A 64 3.61 -4.62 9.19
C ALA A 64 4.06 -5.17 10.56
N GLU A 65 3.27 -4.96 11.62
CA GLU A 65 3.52 -5.57 12.94
C GLU A 65 3.35 -7.10 12.90
N ALA A 66 2.28 -7.60 12.28
CA ALA A 66 2.06 -9.02 12.08
C ALA A 66 3.16 -9.66 11.22
N ALA A 67 3.62 -8.97 10.18
CA ALA A 67 4.73 -9.39 9.34
C ALA A 67 6.06 -9.46 10.11
N ALA A 68 6.32 -8.51 11.02
CA ALA A 68 7.49 -8.56 11.90
C ALA A 68 7.47 -9.81 12.80
N VAL A 69 6.30 -10.24 13.28
CA VAL A 69 6.14 -11.50 14.02
C VAL A 69 6.36 -12.71 13.10
N ALA A 70 5.77 -12.68 11.90
CA ALA A 70 5.85 -13.75 10.91
C ALA A 70 7.25 -13.93 10.30
N SER A 71 8.14 -12.92 10.41
CA SER A 71 9.51 -12.97 9.90
C SER A 71 10.32 -14.18 10.39
N ARG A 72 9.99 -14.73 11.56
CA ARG A 72 10.61 -15.96 12.08
C ARG A 72 10.33 -17.21 11.23
N THR A 73 9.43 -17.12 10.26
CA THR A 73 9.03 -18.23 9.37
C THR A 73 9.62 -18.13 7.97
N VAL A 74 10.38 -17.06 7.69
CA VAL A 74 11.03 -16.82 6.40
C VAL A 74 12.55 -16.98 6.51
N ALA A 75 13.25 -16.97 5.38
CA ALA A 75 14.70 -16.96 5.38
C ALA A 75 15.23 -15.65 6.00
N ASP A 76 16.37 -15.68 6.69
CA ASP A 76 16.94 -14.49 7.37
C ASP A 76 17.04 -13.26 6.45
N GLY A 77 17.44 -13.48 5.19
CA GLY A 77 17.57 -12.42 4.16
C GLY A 77 16.25 -11.84 3.65
N ASP A 78 15.11 -12.43 4.00
CA ASP A 78 13.77 -11.99 3.55
C ASP A 78 13.03 -11.17 4.61
N THR A 79 13.57 -11.02 5.82
CA THR A 79 12.89 -10.32 6.93
C THR A 79 12.49 -8.89 6.55
N GLU A 80 13.45 -8.09 6.06
CA GLU A 80 13.19 -6.70 5.68
C GLU A 80 12.30 -6.61 4.44
N LEU A 81 12.44 -7.55 3.50
CA LEU A 81 11.61 -7.63 2.31
C LEU A 81 10.13 -7.88 2.67
N LEU A 82 9.87 -8.82 3.60
CA LEU A 82 8.53 -9.13 4.08
C LEU A 82 7.89 -7.90 4.74
N ILE A 83 8.60 -7.24 5.65
CA ILE A 83 8.07 -6.08 6.38
C ILE A 83 7.84 -4.90 5.41
N ALA A 84 8.75 -4.69 4.46
CA ALA A 84 8.56 -3.68 3.43
C ALA A 84 7.33 -3.98 2.54
N ALA A 85 7.16 -5.23 2.11
CA ALA A 85 5.97 -5.65 1.36
C ALA A 85 4.68 -5.45 2.15
N ALA A 86 4.69 -5.73 3.46
CA ALA A 86 3.56 -5.52 4.36
C ALA A 86 3.12 -4.05 4.43
N TRP A 87 4.07 -3.11 4.55
CA TRP A 87 3.76 -1.68 4.48
C TRP A 87 3.15 -1.26 3.13
N LEU A 88 3.56 -1.91 2.04
CA LEU A 88 3.30 -1.46 0.68
C LEU A 88 2.16 -2.18 -0.04
N HIS A 89 1.67 -3.31 0.47
CA HIS A 89 0.75 -4.18 -0.26
C HIS A 89 -0.51 -3.45 -0.75
N ASP A 90 -1.00 -2.51 0.06
CA ASP A 90 -2.25 -1.79 -0.17
C ASP A 90 -2.09 -0.36 -0.73
N ILE A 91 -0.87 0.07 -1.10
CA ILE A 91 -0.64 1.46 -1.57
C ILE A 91 -1.41 1.77 -2.87
N GLY A 92 -1.71 0.76 -3.68
CA GLY A 92 -2.47 0.91 -4.92
C GLY A 92 -3.93 1.33 -4.72
N TYR A 93 -4.43 1.36 -3.48
CA TYR A 93 -5.72 1.98 -3.17
C TYR A 93 -5.67 3.52 -3.27
N SER A 94 -4.47 4.12 -3.20
CA SER A 94 -4.31 5.56 -3.34
C SER A 94 -4.81 6.02 -4.71
N GLU A 95 -5.70 7.01 -4.74
CA GLU A 95 -6.20 7.62 -5.99
C GLU A 95 -5.07 8.14 -6.89
N GLN A 96 -3.93 8.51 -6.31
CA GLN A 96 -2.74 8.96 -7.06
C GLN A 96 -2.15 7.86 -7.95
N LEU A 97 -2.35 6.59 -7.58
CA LEU A 97 -1.78 5.44 -8.27
C LEU A 97 -2.77 4.72 -9.20
N ARG A 98 -4.05 5.11 -9.17
CA ARG A 98 -5.12 4.43 -9.91
C ARG A 98 -4.84 4.44 -11.41
N GLY A 99 -4.52 3.27 -11.96
CA GLY A 99 -4.30 3.05 -13.39
C GLY A 99 -5.33 2.07 -13.97
N THR A 100 -5.49 0.93 -13.31
CA THR A 100 -6.46 -0.12 -13.66
C THR A 100 -7.65 -0.16 -12.71
N GLY A 101 -7.51 0.41 -11.51
CA GLY A 101 -8.48 0.25 -10.43
C GLY A 101 -8.37 -1.10 -9.70
N PHE A 102 -7.28 -1.82 -9.91
CA PHE A 102 -6.92 -3.05 -9.21
C PHE A 102 -5.64 -2.79 -8.40
N HIS A 103 -5.78 -2.60 -7.09
CA HIS A 103 -4.72 -2.07 -6.22
C HIS A 103 -3.42 -2.89 -6.21
N PRO A 104 -3.40 -4.24 -6.31
CA PRO A 104 -2.14 -4.98 -6.28
C PRO A 104 -1.29 -4.65 -7.51
N LEU A 105 -1.93 -4.59 -8.70
CA LEU A 105 -1.25 -4.29 -9.95
C LEU A 105 -0.81 -2.82 -10.03
N ASP A 106 -1.69 -1.90 -9.64
CA ASP A 106 -1.40 -0.47 -9.67
C ASP A 106 -0.26 -0.10 -8.69
N GLY A 107 -0.27 -0.68 -7.48
CA GLY A 107 0.81 -0.52 -6.50
C GLY A 107 2.14 -1.11 -6.98
N ALA A 108 2.13 -2.33 -7.53
CA ALA A 108 3.35 -2.96 -8.03
C ALA A 108 3.96 -2.21 -9.23
N ARG A 109 3.14 -1.67 -10.13
CA ARG A 109 3.62 -0.83 -11.24
C ARG A 109 4.24 0.47 -10.76
N HIS A 110 3.66 1.11 -9.74
CA HIS A 110 4.25 2.28 -9.10
C HIS A 110 5.63 1.97 -8.52
N LEU A 111 5.74 0.89 -7.74
CA LEU A 111 7.02 0.47 -7.14
C LEU A 111 8.07 0.18 -8.20
N ARG A 112 7.71 -0.54 -9.27
CA ARG A 112 8.62 -0.81 -10.39
C ARG A 112 9.09 0.47 -11.09
N ALA A 113 8.19 1.41 -11.35
CA ALA A 113 8.53 2.70 -11.95
C ALA A 113 9.47 3.52 -11.05
N ALA A 114 9.37 3.32 -9.74
CA ALA A 114 10.16 3.97 -8.73
C ALA A 114 11.46 3.22 -8.37
N GLY A 115 11.79 2.14 -9.09
CA GLY A 115 13.06 1.43 -8.99
C GLY A 115 13.14 0.42 -7.84
N ALA A 116 12.00 0.02 -7.26
CA ALA A 116 11.96 -1.07 -6.29
C ALA A 116 12.43 -2.40 -6.91
N SER A 117 12.86 -3.34 -6.06
CA SER A 117 13.29 -4.67 -6.52
C SER A 117 12.12 -5.43 -7.17
N ASP A 118 12.43 -6.23 -8.18
CA ASP A 118 11.45 -7.06 -8.89
C ASP A 118 10.64 -7.95 -7.91
N ARG A 119 11.34 -8.57 -6.96
CA ARG A 119 10.72 -9.47 -5.98
C ARG A 119 9.74 -8.74 -5.05
N LEU A 120 10.06 -7.53 -4.59
CA LEU A 120 9.14 -6.70 -3.80
C LEU A 120 7.87 -6.37 -4.61
N CYS A 121 8.05 -5.97 -5.87
CA CYS A 121 6.92 -5.68 -6.75
C CYS A 121 6.03 -6.91 -6.95
N ARG A 122 6.64 -8.10 -7.13
CA ARG A 122 5.90 -9.37 -7.29
C ARG A 122 5.12 -9.76 -6.04
N LEU A 123 5.68 -9.57 -4.84
CA LEU A 123 4.98 -9.78 -3.58
C LEU A 123 3.77 -8.86 -3.45
N VAL A 124 3.94 -7.56 -3.72
CA VAL A 124 2.84 -6.58 -3.69
C VAL A 124 1.79 -6.89 -4.76
N ALA A 125 2.18 -7.31 -5.96
CA ALA A 125 1.24 -7.62 -7.04
C ALA A 125 0.37 -8.86 -6.76
N ASN A 126 0.89 -9.83 -5.99
CA ASN A 126 0.27 -11.14 -5.81
C ASN A 126 -0.24 -11.39 -4.38
N HIS A 127 -0.26 -10.38 -3.51
CA HIS A 127 -0.73 -10.55 -2.13
C HIS A 127 -2.18 -11.04 -2.07
N THR A 128 -2.50 -11.82 -1.02
CA THR A 128 -3.87 -12.24 -0.67
C THR A 128 -4.66 -12.83 -1.85
N SER A 129 -4.00 -13.69 -2.63
CA SER A 129 -4.58 -14.35 -3.82
C SER A 129 -5.09 -13.38 -4.90
N ALA A 130 -4.40 -12.25 -5.09
CA ALA A 130 -4.71 -11.25 -6.11
C ALA A 130 -4.92 -11.82 -7.54
N SER A 131 -4.30 -12.96 -7.89
CA SER A 131 -4.51 -13.64 -9.16
C SER A 131 -5.98 -14.02 -9.43
N VAL A 132 -6.70 -14.40 -8.37
CA VAL A 132 -8.11 -14.77 -8.42
C VAL A 132 -8.96 -13.55 -8.77
N GLU A 133 -8.72 -12.42 -8.10
CA GLU A 133 -9.43 -11.17 -8.41
C GLU A 133 -9.03 -10.58 -9.77
N ALA A 134 -7.76 -10.68 -10.15
CA ALA A 134 -7.29 -10.25 -11.46
C ALA A 134 -8.02 -10.97 -12.60
N ASP A 135 -8.26 -12.27 -12.46
CA ASP A 135 -9.06 -13.06 -13.40
C ASP A 135 -10.50 -12.53 -13.52
N ALA A 136 -11.17 -12.29 -12.38
CA ALA A 136 -12.53 -11.72 -12.36
C ALA A 136 -12.61 -10.32 -12.99
N ARG A 137 -11.50 -9.58 -13.00
CA ARG A 137 -11.37 -8.25 -13.62
C ARG A 137 -10.86 -8.27 -15.06
N GLY A 138 -10.54 -9.43 -15.62
CA GLY A 138 -9.94 -9.54 -16.96
C GLY A 138 -8.48 -9.07 -17.04
N LEU A 139 -7.78 -9.00 -15.90
CA LEU A 139 -6.41 -8.52 -15.74
C LEU A 139 -5.40 -9.66 -15.47
N ALA A 140 -5.83 -10.92 -15.39
CA ALA A 140 -4.97 -12.06 -15.06
C ALA A 140 -3.71 -12.15 -15.95
N ARG A 141 -3.86 -11.94 -17.26
CA ARG A 141 -2.73 -11.96 -18.20
C ARG A 141 -1.72 -10.85 -17.89
N ALA A 142 -2.19 -9.62 -17.70
CA ALA A 142 -1.32 -8.49 -17.40
C ALA A 142 -0.58 -8.69 -16.08
N LEU A 143 -1.27 -9.17 -15.04
CA LEU A 143 -0.65 -9.49 -13.76
C LEU A 143 0.43 -10.56 -13.91
N ALA A 144 0.12 -11.68 -14.56
CA ALA A 144 1.05 -12.81 -14.69
C ALA A 144 2.27 -12.50 -15.57
N GLU A 145 2.11 -11.73 -16.64
CA GLU A 145 3.20 -11.32 -17.52
C GLU A 145 4.12 -10.29 -16.87
N GLU A 146 3.56 -9.33 -16.11
CA GLU A 146 4.34 -8.26 -15.49
C GLU A 146 4.95 -8.63 -14.14
N PHE A 147 4.24 -9.43 -13.35
CA PHE A 147 4.58 -9.78 -11.98
C PHE A 147 4.20 -11.24 -11.70
N PRO A 148 4.94 -12.23 -12.22
CA PRO A 148 4.62 -13.63 -12.02
C PRO A 148 4.58 -13.97 -10.52
N PRO A 149 3.64 -14.79 -10.03
CA PRO A 149 3.57 -15.13 -8.61
C PRO A 149 4.84 -15.88 -8.16
N GLU A 150 5.16 -15.82 -6.86
CA GLU A 150 6.13 -16.72 -6.24
C GLU A 150 5.43 -17.63 -5.23
N ASP A 151 5.86 -18.88 -5.16
CA ASP A 151 5.50 -19.84 -4.12
C ASP A 151 6.65 -19.88 -3.11
N SER A 152 6.50 -19.13 -2.01
CA SER A 152 7.55 -18.94 -1.02
C SER A 152 6.99 -18.77 0.39
N PRO A 153 7.78 -19.10 1.45
CA PRO A 153 7.41 -18.76 2.82
C PRO A 153 7.14 -17.27 3.03
N THR A 154 7.77 -16.39 2.23
CA THR A 154 7.61 -14.94 2.30
C THR A 154 6.27 -14.49 1.74
N ALA A 155 5.80 -15.07 0.63
CA ALA A 155 4.46 -14.82 0.11
C ALA A 155 3.37 -15.37 1.05
N ASP A 156 3.60 -16.56 1.63
CA ASP A 156 2.75 -17.12 2.68
C ASP A 156 2.66 -16.17 3.88
N ALA A 157 3.80 -15.68 4.37
CA ALA A 157 3.87 -14.79 5.54
C ALA A 157 3.21 -13.42 5.29
N LEU A 158 3.31 -12.88 4.08
CA LEU A 158 2.61 -11.65 3.70
C LEU A 158 1.09 -11.84 3.70
N THR A 159 0.62 -12.95 3.11
CA THR A 159 -0.80 -13.32 3.12
C THR A 159 -1.32 -13.55 4.54
N TYR A 160 -0.52 -14.24 5.37
CA TYR A 160 -0.81 -14.42 6.78
C TYR A 160 -0.95 -13.09 7.53
N ALA A 161 -0.02 -12.16 7.32
CA ALA A 161 -0.01 -10.88 8.02
C ALA A 161 -1.27 -10.03 7.69
N ASP A 162 -1.67 -9.98 6.42
CA ASP A 162 -2.90 -9.28 5.99
C ASP A 162 -4.15 -9.96 6.56
N LEU A 163 -4.25 -11.29 6.42
CA LEU A 163 -5.42 -12.04 6.85
C LEU A 163 -5.55 -12.25 8.37
N THR A 164 -4.54 -11.87 9.15
CA THR A 164 -4.59 -11.88 10.62
C THR A 164 -4.61 -10.47 11.21
N THR A 165 -4.87 -9.45 10.37
CA THR A 165 -4.98 -8.06 10.77
C THR A 165 -6.33 -7.49 10.34
N GLY A 166 -7.07 -6.94 11.29
CA GLY A 166 -8.37 -6.32 11.07
C GLY A 166 -8.28 -4.98 10.34
N ALA A 167 -9.44 -4.44 9.98
CA ALA A 167 -9.53 -3.17 9.24
C ALA A 167 -9.07 -1.95 10.07
N HIS A 168 -8.91 -2.09 11.39
CA HIS A 168 -8.36 -1.05 12.27
C HIS A 168 -6.97 -1.42 12.82
N GLY A 169 -6.26 -2.32 12.13
CA GLY A 169 -4.88 -2.70 12.46
C GLY A 169 -4.75 -3.65 13.66
N GLU A 170 -5.86 -4.07 14.25
CA GLU A 170 -5.89 -5.00 15.38
C GLU A 170 -5.60 -6.45 14.94
N PRO A 171 -4.90 -7.25 15.77
CA PRO A 171 -4.78 -8.69 15.52
C PRO A 171 -6.16 -9.36 15.50
N THR A 172 -6.36 -10.27 14.56
CA THR A 172 -7.61 -11.05 14.40
C THR A 172 -7.33 -12.46 13.91
N THR A 173 -8.35 -13.32 13.88
CA THR A 173 -8.27 -14.64 13.25
C THR A 173 -8.57 -14.55 11.75
N VAL A 174 -8.11 -15.52 10.97
CA VAL A 174 -8.45 -15.57 9.53
C VAL A 174 -9.94 -15.73 9.32
N GLU A 175 -10.63 -16.49 10.18
CA GLU A 175 -12.07 -16.68 10.11
C GLU A 175 -12.82 -15.35 10.34
N ASP A 176 -12.46 -14.60 11.39
CA ASP A 176 -13.08 -13.31 11.69
C ASP A 176 -12.75 -12.26 10.63
N ARG A 177 -11.52 -12.28 10.10
CA ARG A 177 -11.11 -11.38 9.01
C ARG A 177 -11.90 -11.62 7.72
N LEU A 178 -12.11 -12.88 7.35
CA LEU A 178 -12.92 -13.23 6.18
C LEU A 178 -14.39 -12.85 6.39
N ALA A 179 -14.93 -13.06 7.59
CA ALA A 179 -16.28 -12.61 7.94
C ALA A 179 -16.44 -11.08 7.79
N ASP A 180 -15.50 -10.28 8.30
CA ASP A 180 -15.48 -8.82 8.10
C ASP A 180 -15.44 -8.44 6.61
N ILE A 181 -14.63 -9.14 5.79
CA ILE A 181 -14.58 -8.90 4.34
C ILE A 181 -15.95 -9.14 3.70
N TYR A 182 -16.65 -10.22 4.07
CA TYR A 182 -17.98 -10.53 3.54
C TYR A 182 -19.06 -9.54 3.98
N ASP A 183 -18.94 -8.98 5.18
CA ASP A 183 -19.85 -7.92 5.66
C ASP A 183 -19.63 -6.60 4.91
N ARG A 184 -18.37 -6.25 4.60
CA ARG A 184 -18.02 -5.02 3.87
C ARG A 184 -18.32 -5.10 2.37
N TYR A 185 -18.21 -6.29 1.77
CA TYR A 185 -18.45 -6.51 0.35
C TYR A 185 -19.60 -7.52 0.17
N PRO A 186 -20.81 -7.07 -0.21
CA PRO A 186 -21.95 -7.98 -0.35
C PRO A 186 -21.78 -8.94 -1.54
N PRO A 187 -22.55 -10.04 -1.58
CA PRO A 187 -22.57 -10.98 -2.71
C PRO A 187 -22.74 -10.28 -4.06
N GLY A 188 -22.01 -10.75 -5.07
CA GLY A 188 -21.92 -10.10 -6.38
C GLY A 188 -20.86 -8.98 -6.49
N HIS A 189 -20.26 -8.54 -5.38
CA HIS A 189 -19.10 -7.68 -5.43
C HIS A 189 -17.84 -8.49 -5.81
N VAL A 190 -16.97 -7.95 -6.67
CA VAL A 190 -15.80 -8.69 -7.20
C VAL A 190 -14.85 -9.21 -6.10
N VAL A 191 -14.64 -8.42 -5.05
CA VAL A 191 -13.84 -8.82 -3.88
C VAL A 191 -14.49 -10.00 -3.15
N HIS A 192 -15.82 -9.96 -2.94
CA HIS A 192 -16.56 -11.04 -2.28
C HIS A 192 -16.38 -12.36 -3.03
N GLU A 193 -16.66 -12.37 -4.34
CA GLU A 193 -16.58 -13.58 -5.15
C GLU A 193 -15.14 -14.11 -5.26
N SER A 194 -14.15 -13.22 -5.30
CA SER A 194 -12.73 -13.60 -5.39
C SER A 194 -12.23 -14.21 -4.08
N ILE A 195 -12.54 -13.58 -2.95
CA ILE A 195 -12.19 -14.11 -1.62
C ILE A 195 -12.92 -15.43 -1.37
N ARG A 196 -14.21 -15.52 -1.72
CA ARG A 196 -14.98 -16.77 -1.58
C ARG A 196 -14.37 -17.93 -2.35
N ARG A 197 -13.86 -17.66 -3.56
CA ARG A 197 -13.17 -18.65 -4.39
C ARG A 197 -11.79 -19.02 -3.83
N ALA A 198 -11.07 -18.08 -3.24
CA ALA A 198 -9.72 -18.29 -2.69
C ALA A 198 -9.70 -18.80 -1.24
N GLU A 199 -10.83 -18.71 -0.52
CA GLU A 199 -10.93 -18.97 0.93
C GLU A 199 -10.25 -20.27 1.40
N PRO A 200 -10.44 -21.44 0.76
CA PRO A 200 -9.78 -22.67 1.20
C PRO A 200 -8.25 -22.56 1.18
N ASP A 201 -7.69 -21.97 0.12
CA ASP A 201 -6.24 -21.81 -0.06
C ASP A 201 -5.67 -20.73 0.86
N LEU A 202 -6.43 -19.65 1.11
CA LEU A 202 -6.08 -18.60 2.05
C LEU A 202 -6.00 -19.14 3.48
N ILE A 203 -7.01 -19.89 3.93
CA ILE A 203 -7.01 -20.54 5.24
C ILE A 203 -5.84 -21.51 5.35
N ALA A 204 -5.63 -22.36 4.34
CA ALA A 204 -4.51 -23.29 4.33
C ALA A 204 -3.14 -22.56 4.44
N THR A 205 -3.01 -21.40 3.77
CA THR A 205 -1.82 -20.56 3.84
C THR A 205 -1.58 -20.00 5.24
N VAL A 206 -2.60 -19.45 5.88
CA VAL A 206 -2.53 -18.98 7.27
C VAL A 206 -2.10 -20.12 8.20
N ARG A 207 -2.74 -21.29 8.10
CA ARG A 207 -2.40 -22.45 8.95
C ARG A 207 -0.97 -22.95 8.73
N ARG A 208 -0.42 -22.88 7.51
CA ARG A 208 1.00 -23.19 7.26
C ARG A 208 1.93 -22.26 8.02
N VAL A 209 1.66 -20.96 8.02
CA VAL A 209 2.49 -19.98 8.74
C VAL A 209 2.38 -20.15 10.25
N GLU A 210 1.19 -20.37 10.79
CA GLU A 210 0.98 -20.68 12.22
C GLU A 210 1.77 -21.93 12.66
N ALA A 211 1.77 -23.00 11.85
CA ALA A 211 2.54 -24.20 12.14
C ALA A 211 4.06 -23.93 12.17
N ARG A 212 4.56 -23.12 11.24
CA ARG A 212 5.98 -22.68 11.23
C ARG A 212 6.30 -21.82 12.45
N LEU A 213 5.40 -20.91 12.85
CA LEU A 213 5.55 -20.08 14.05
C LEU A 213 5.62 -20.91 15.33
N ALA A 214 4.75 -21.91 15.47
CA ALA A 214 4.75 -22.82 16.61
C ALA A 214 6.04 -23.66 16.68
N ALA A 215 6.57 -24.08 15.52
CA ALA A 215 7.84 -24.80 15.45
C ALA A 215 9.08 -23.93 15.76
N ALA A 216 8.99 -22.62 15.54
CA ALA A 216 10.07 -21.66 15.78
C ALA A 216 10.13 -21.14 17.23
N GLN A 217 9.10 -21.37 18.06
CA GLN A 217 9.14 -21.00 19.47
C GLN A 217 10.07 -21.96 20.24
N PRO A 218 11.04 -21.44 21.02
CA PRO A 218 11.83 -22.30 21.90
C PRO A 218 10.91 -22.94 22.95
N ARG A 219 11.07 -24.26 23.14
CA ARG A 219 10.40 -25.04 24.19
C ARG A 219 10.76 -24.57 25.59
#